data_AF-A0A2G5B3T6-F1
#
_entry.id   AF-A0A2G5B3T6-F1
#
_cell.length_a   1.000
_cell.length_b   1.000
_cell.length_c   1.000
_cell.angle_alpha   90.00
_cell.angle_beta   90.00
_cell.angle_gamma   90.00
#
_symmetry.space_group_name_H-M   'P 1'
#
loop_
_entity.id
_entity.type
_entity.pdbx_description
1 polymer ?
#
loop_
_entity_poly.entity_id
_entity_poly.type
_entity_poly.pdbx_seq_one_letter_code
_entity_poly.pdbx_strand_id
1 'polypeptide(L)'
;MVAAGGSFAPAYQWLATLDIDYGRPLGRWQQFLVVLSTQLFGWSLGHMLRHIFVGRRNGIIWPDTLPLSFLIQSLYGESTDSVTVAKPEIYDATECERIISEQSSESNFGCATTSTRHLAFLTGGTFVYQVIISYIAPVFKSLCLLCIWAPQNKLLSLLGSGWNGTGILSLTFDWEALGTLQPLITPLWAQIQYYAGAILMTYVLTPIGWRLNWWGSQNLPIVSTNVFDTSGNAYNISLVHRFRNPETDITEMVSDGHYAPGALMYKTYSPVRLTVNSALGYICSVAATTAVIVHLALWH
;
A
#
# COMPACT_ATOMS: atom_id res chain seq x y z
N MET A 1 2.79 -3.43 10.18
CA MET A 1 1.32 -3.27 10.19
C MET A 1 0.81 -3.87 8.90
N VAL A 2 -0.05 -4.88 8.98
CA VAL A 2 -0.73 -5.41 7.79
C VAL A 2 -1.78 -4.36 7.44
N ALA A 3 -1.49 -3.53 6.43
CA ALA A 3 -2.43 -2.59 5.85
C ALA A 3 -3.51 -3.38 5.09
N ALA A 4 -4.42 -3.99 5.84
CA ALA A 4 -5.69 -4.46 5.32
C ALA A 4 -6.57 -3.21 5.08
N GLY A 5 -6.49 -2.62 3.89
CA GLY A 5 -7.45 -1.62 3.43
C GLY A 5 -6.90 -0.41 2.66
N GLY A 6 -5.58 -0.23 2.56
CA GLY A 6 -5.01 1.00 1.99
C GLY A 6 -3.74 0.76 1.17
N SER A 7 -3.84 -0.05 0.13
CA SER A 7 -2.99 -0.11 -1.07
C SER A 7 -3.41 -1.38 -1.80
N PHE A 8 -4.27 -1.25 -2.81
CA PHE A 8 -4.68 -2.27 -3.79
C PHE A 8 -4.58 -3.72 -3.29
N ALA A 9 -5.66 -4.28 -2.73
CA ALA A 9 -5.72 -5.65 -2.22
C ALA A 9 -5.03 -6.67 -3.16
N PRO A 10 -3.84 -7.19 -2.82
CA PRO A 10 -3.01 -8.00 -3.74
C PRO A 10 -3.73 -9.28 -4.23
N ALA A 11 -4.74 -9.74 -3.49
CA ALA A 11 -5.55 -10.90 -3.83
C ALA A 11 -6.39 -10.70 -5.10
N TYR A 12 -6.98 -9.53 -5.36
CA TYR A 12 -7.79 -9.36 -6.59
C TYR A 12 -6.91 -9.28 -7.83
N GLN A 13 -5.74 -8.63 -7.72
CA GLN A 13 -4.78 -8.57 -8.81
C GLN A 13 -4.29 -9.97 -9.14
N TRP A 14 -3.93 -10.76 -8.12
CA TRP A 14 -3.58 -12.17 -8.29
C TRP A 14 -4.68 -12.98 -8.98
N LEU A 15 -5.95 -12.83 -8.56
CA LEU A 15 -7.08 -13.53 -9.18
C LEU A 15 -7.30 -13.09 -10.63
N ALA A 16 -7.16 -11.80 -10.93
CA ALA A 16 -7.27 -11.27 -12.29
C ALA A 16 -6.13 -11.79 -13.18
N THR A 17 -4.91 -11.86 -12.66
CA THR A 17 -3.76 -12.47 -13.35
C THR A 17 -4.00 -13.95 -13.62
N LEU A 18 -4.56 -14.71 -12.67
CA LEU A 18 -4.90 -16.13 -12.89
C LEU A 18 -5.93 -16.35 -14.00
N ASP A 19 -6.90 -15.45 -14.12
CA ASP A 19 -7.93 -15.53 -15.15
C ASP A 19 -7.39 -15.09 -16.52
N ILE A 20 -6.76 -13.91 -16.57
CA ILE A 20 -6.30 -13.26 -17.81
C ILE A 20 -5.04 -13.95 -18.37
N ASP A 21 -4.04 -14.21 -17.52
CA ASP A 21 -2.74 -14.70 -17.97
C ASP A 21 -2.67 -16.24 -17.97
N TYR A 22 -3.27 -16.89 -16.97
CA TYR A 22 -3.19 -18.34 -16.82
C TYR A 22 -4.41 -19.10 -17.36
N GLY A 23 -5.48 -18.39 -17.79
CA GLY A 23 -6.68 -19.00 -18.35
C GLY A 23 -7.37 -19.98 -17.41
N ARG A 24 -7.19 -19.82 -16.09
CA ARG A 24 -7.75 -20.70 -15.06
C ARG A 24 -8.77 -19.91 -14.24
N PRO A 25 -10.01 -19.75 -14.73
CA PRO A 25 -11.06 -19.09 -13.96
C PRO A 25 -11.36 -19.93 -12.72
N LEU A 26 -10.94 -19.44 -11.56
CA LEU A 26 -11.32 -20.01 -10.27
C LEU A 26 -12.82 -19.82 -10.06
N GLY A 27 -13.49 -20.79 -9.45
CA GLY A 27 -14.91 -20.65 -9.12
C GLY A 27 -15.14 -19.44 -8.21
N ARG A 28 -16.27 -18.74 -8.36
CA ARG A 28 -16.59 -17.52 -7.58
C ARG A 28 -16.40 -17.71 -6.07
N TRP A 29 -16.74 -18.89 -5.55
CA TRP A 29 -16.54 -19.23 -4.14
C TRP A 29 -15.07 -19.40 -3.76
N GLN A 30 -14.25 -20.00 -4.62
CA GLN A 30 -12.81 -20.15 -4.39
C GLN A 30 -12.12 -18.77 -4.39
N GLN A 31 -12.52 -17.88 -5.30
CA GLN A 31 -12.05 -16.49 -5.32
C GLN A 31 -12.35 -15.80 -4.00
N PHE A 32 -13.60 -15.90 -3.51
CA PHE A 32 -14.00 -15.35 -2.22
C PHE A 32 -13.18 -15.93 -1.06
N LEU A 33 -13.00 -17.25 -1.00
CA LEU A 33 -12.21 -17.91 0.03
C LEU A 33 -10.74 -17.49 0.04
N VAL A 34 -10.13 -17.31 -1.14
CA VAL A 34 -8.74 -16.84 -1.26
C VAL A 34 -8.61 -15.40 -0.76
N VAL A 35 -9.57 -14.53 -1.11
CA VAL A 35 -9.58 -13.15 -0.57
C VAL A 35 -9.77 -13.17 0.94
N LEU A 36 -10.73 -13.94 1.45
CA LEU A 36 -11.02 -14.02 2.89
C LEU A 36 -9.83 -14.56 3.68
N SER A 37 -9.15 -15.60 3.20
CA SER A 37 -8.02 -16.20 3.91
C SER A 37 -6.84 -15.23 4.05
N THR A 38 -6.53 -14.45 3.01
CA THR A 38 -5.45 -13.45 3.07
C THR A 38 -5.73 -12.36 4.11
N GLN A 39 -7.00 -11.94 4.26
CA GLN A 39 -7.39 -10.97 5.27
C GLN A 39 -7.35 -11.55 6.69
N LEU A 40 -7.90 -12.77 6.87
CA LEU A 40 -7.91 -13.46 8.16
C LEU A 40 -6.49 -13.76 8.66
N PHE A 41 -5.57 -14.12 7.76
CA PHE A 41 -4.16 -14.31 8.12
C PHE A 41 -3.54 -13.02 8.66
N GLY A 42 -3.83 -11.88 8.03
CA GLY A 42 -3.39 -10.57 8.49
C GLY A 42 -3.89 -10.23 9.90
N TRP A 43 -5.19 -10.44 10.15
CA TRP A 43 -5.79 -10.19 11.47
C TRP A 43 -5.33 -11.20 12.54
N SER A 44 -5.13 -12.46 12.18
CA SER A 44 -4.63 -13.51 13.08
C SER A 44 -3.20 -13.20 13.54
N LEU A 45 -2.31 -12.86 12.60
CA LEU A 45 -0.93 -12.50 12.92
C LEU A 45 -0.86 -11.19 13.73
N GLY A 46 -1.71 -10.21 13.41
CA GLY A 46 -1.86 -8.99 14.21
C GLY A 46 -2.33 -9.26 15.64
N HIS A 47 -3.26 -10.21 15.83
CA HIS A 47 -3.74 -10.60 17.15
C HIS A 47 -2.67 -11.36 17.95
N MET A 48 -1.99 -12.33 17.32
CA MET A 48 -0.90 -13.07 17.97
C MET A 48 0.22 -12.13 18.41
N LEU A 49 0.59 -11.14 17.60
CA LEU A 49 1.67 -10.20 17.93
C LEU A 49 1.22 -9.03 18.81
N ARG A 50 -0.07 -8.95 19.17
CA ARG A 50 -0.60 -7.89 20.04
C ARG A 50 0.11 -7.87 21.39
N HIS A 51 0.44 -9.03 21.96
CA HIS A 51 1.11 -9.10 23.27
C HIS A 51 2.54 -8.55 23.25
N ILE A 52 3.21 -8.58 22.09
CA ILE A 52 4.57 -8.06 21.91
C ILE A 52 4.52 -6.55 21.64
N PHE A 53 3.64 -6.13 20.74
CA PHE A 53 3.56 -4.74 20.30
C PHE A 53 2.78 -3.81 21.25
N VAL A 54 1.77 -4.34 21.95
CA VAL A 54 0.97 -3.60 22.94
C VAL A 54 1.53 -3.93 24.33
N GLY A 55 2.75 -3.47 24.57
CA GLY A 55 3.40 -3.59 25.88
C GLY A 55 2.64 -2.82 26.96
N ARG A 56 2.40 -3.50 28.08
CA ARG A 56 1.57 -3.15 29.26
C ARG A 56 1.82 -1.79 29.95
N ARG A 57 2.71 -0.91 29.45
CA ARG A 57 3.12 0.31 30.18
C ARG A 57 2.84 1.64 29.47
N ASN A 58 2.80 1.66 28.14
CA ASN A 58 2.54 2.89 27.40
C ASN A 58 1.42 2.59 26.40
N GLY A 59 0.25 3.19 26.59
CA GLY A 59 -0.85 3.16 25.61
C GLY A 59 -0.44 3.88 24.34
N ILE A 60 0.41 3.25 23.53
CA ILE A 60 0.82 3.76 22.23
C ILE A 60 -0.37 3.52 21.31
N ILE A 61 -1.20 4.55 21.16
CA ILE A 61 -2.19 4.60 20.08
C ILE A 61 -1.38 4.68 18.80
N TRP A 62 -1.53 3.67 17.94
CA TRP A 62 -0.80 3.66 16.68
C TRP A 62 -1.19 4.90 15.86
N PRO A 63 -0.21 5.60 15.26
CA PRO A 63 -0.45 6.86 14.59
C PRO A 63 -1.59 6.77 13.55
N ASP A 64 -1.64 5.66 12.82
CA ASP A 64 -2.66 5.37 11.80
C ASP A 64 -4.07 5.21 12.34
N THR A 65 -4.22 4.78 13.59
CA THR A 65 -5.53 4.62 14.23
C THR A 65 -6.04 5.89 14.88
N LEU A 66 -5.17 6.91 15.06
CA LEU A 66 -5.54 8.18 15.69
C LEU A 66 -6.70 8.87 14.95
N PRO A 67 -6.66 9.10 13.61
CA PRO A 67 -7.73 9.85 12.95
C PRO A 67 -9.08 9.14 13.05
N LEU A 68 -9.08 7.81 12.96
CA LEU A 68 -10.31 7.03 13.07
C LEU A 68 -10.84 6.99 14.51
N SER A 69 -9.97 6.83 15.51
CA SER A 69 -10.40 6.87 16.91
C SER A 69 -10.91 8.26 17.30
N PHE A 70 -10.25 9.33 16.83
CA PHE A 70 -10.72 10.70 16.99
C PHE A 70 -12.05 10.94 16.28
N LEU A 71 -12.22 10.39 15.07
CA LEU A 71 -13.47 10.50 14.33
C LEU A 71 -14.60 9.76 15.06
N ILE A 72 -14.38 8.53 15.51
CA ILE A 72 -15.37 7.76 16.29
C ILE A 72 -15.68 8.48 17.60
N GLN A 73 -14.68 9.00 18.29
CA GLN A 73 -14.86 9.80 19.49
C GLN A 73 -15.55 11.14 19.19
N SER A 74 -15.41 11.72 17.99
CA SER A 74 -16.16 12.91 17.60
C SER A 74 -17.61 12.60 17.20
N LEU A 75 -17.86 11.42 16.63
CA LEU A 75 -19.18 10.98 16.16
C LEU A 75 -20.04 10.41 17.29
N TYR A 76 -19.40 9.74 18.26
CA TYR A 76 -20.05 9.02 19.36
C TYR A 76 -19.58 9.52 20.74
N GLY A 77 -18.76 10.57 20.80
CA GLY A 77 -18.25 11.10 22.06
C GLY A 77 -19.37 11.61 22.93
N GLU A 78 -19.68 10.83 23.95
CA GLU A 78 -20.19 11.36 25.20
C GLU A 78 -19.13 12.35 25.73
N SER A 79 -19.59 13.55 26.11
CA SER A 79 -18.76 14.63 26.64
C SER A 79 -17.82 14.07 27.70
N THR A 80 -16.52 14.16 27.43
CA THR A 80 -15.46 13.61 28.27
C THR A 80 -15.24 14.47 29.51
N ASP A 81 -16.32 14.97 30.12
CA ASP A 81 -16.29 15.69 31.39
C ASP A 81 -16.27 14.73 32.59
N SER A 82 -16.46 13.42 32.36
CA SER A 82 -16.50 12.40 33.43
C SER A 82 -15.22 11.59 33.61
N VAL A 83 -14.19 11.73 32.76
CA VAL A 83 -12.98 10.85 32.82
C VAL A 83 -11.76 11.53 33.46
N THR A 84 -11.77 12.85 33.70
CA THR A 84 -10.67 13.55 34.39
C THR A 84 -10.88 13.77 35.89
N VAL A 85 -11.96 13.26 36.48
CA VAL A 85 -12.19 13.33 37.94
C VAL A 85 -12.46 11.95 38.51
N ALA A 86 -11.53 11.02 38.33
CA ALA A 86 -11.47 9.82 39.15
C ALA A 86 -10.14 9.83 39.93
N LYS A 87 -10.06 10.74 40.89
CA LYS A 87 -9.23 10.50 42.08
C LYS A 87 -9.90 9.32 42.81
N PRO A 88 -9.17 8.27 43.22
CA PRO A 88 -9.77 7.09 43.82
C PRO A 88 -10.13 7.42 45.27
N GLU A 89 -11.23 8.13 45.47
CA GLU A 89 -11.90 8.22 46.78
C GLU A 89 -13.14 7.32 46.73
N ILE A 90 -13.24 6.44 47.73
CA ILE A 90 -14.31 5.46 47.86
C ILE A 90 -15.58 6.24 48.25
N TYR A 91 -16.49 6.43 47.30
CA TYR A 91 -17.83 6.95 47.55
C TYR A 91 -18.83 5.81 47.72
N ASP A 92 -19.74 5.97 48.67
CA ASP A 92 -20.82 5.03 48.98
C ASP A 92 -21.85 4.98 47.83
N ALA A 93 -22.42 3.81 47.57
CA ALA A 93 -23.22 3.53 46.37
C ALA A 93 -24.47 4.42 46.25
N THR A 94 -25.01 4.86 47.39
CA THR A 94 -26.21 5.70 47.49
C THR A 94 -25.97 7.17 47.10
N GLU A 95 -24.74 7.67 47.26
CA GLU A 95 -24.37 9.04 46.88
C GLU A 95 -24.16 9.14 45.36
N CYS A 96 -23.57 8.11 44.74
CA CYS A 96 -23.43 7.99 43.29
C CYS A 96 -24.79 8.01 42.57
N GLU A 97 -25.80 7.35 43.11
CA GLU A 97 -27.14 7.27 42.50
C GLU A 97 -27.89 8.61 42.56
N ARG A 98 -27.63 9.41 43.61
CA ARG A 98 -28.12 10.81 43.70
C ARG A 98 -27.46 11.72 42.68
N ILE A 99 -26.13 11.64 42.50
CA ILE A 99 -25.39 12.46 41.54
C ILE A 99 -25.80 12.13 40.09
N ILE A 100 -26.00 10.85 39.77
CA ILE A 100 -26.44 10.41 38.43
C ILE A 100 -27.87 10.89 38.14
N SER A 101 -28.77 10.87 39.13
CA SER A 101 -30.17 11.32 38.93
C SER A 101 -30.30 12.83 38.78
N GLU A 102 -29.47 13.63 39.46
CA GLU A 102 -29.48 15.10 39.38
C GLU A 102 -28.87 15.62 38.06
N GLN A 103 -27.85 14.94 37.52
CA GLN A 103 -27.17 15.31 36.26
C GLN A 103 -27.95 14.90 34.98
N SER A 104 -28.93 14.00 35.13
CA SER A 104 -29.85 13.60 34.06
C SER A 104 -30.88 14.67 33.68
N SER A 105 -31.11 15.66 34.55
CA SER A 105 -32.13 16.71 34.37
C SER A 105 -31.62 17.98 33.68
N GLU A 106 -30.31 18.24 33.69
CA GLU A 106 -29.71 19.46 33.10
C GLU A 106 -28.81 19.21 31.89
N SER A 107 -28.48 17.95 31.58
CA SER A 107 -27.84 17.64 30.32
C SER A 107 -28.88 17.77 29.22
N ASN A 108 -28.97 18.99 28.67
CA ASN A 108 -29.39 19.17 27.29
C ASN A 108 -28.61 18.15 26.48
N PHE A 109 -29.27 17.05 26.14
CA PHE A 109 -28.80 16.04 25.23
C PHE A 109 -28.82 16.69 23.84
N GLY A 110 -27.96 17.69 23.68
CA GLY A 110 -27.52 18.20 22.42
C GLY A 110 -26.73 17.07 21.81
N CYS A 111 -27.46 16.08 21.29
CA CYS A 111 -26.99 15.24 20.20
C CYS A 111 -26.19 16.19 19.32
N ALA A 112 -24.86 16.00 19.26
CA ALA A 112 -23.98 16.82 18.44
C ALA A 112 -24.38 16.57 16.97
N THR A 113 -25.50 17.17 16.56
CA THR A 113 -26.10 17.18 15.24
C THR A 113 -25.44 18.28 14.40
N THR A 114 -24.20 18.62 14.73
CA THR A 114 -23.32 19.40 13.88
C THR A 114 -22.35 18.39 13.27
N SER A 115 -22.48 17.90 12.04
CA SER A 115 -23.39 18.23 10.96
C SER A 115 -23.27 17.09 9.95
N THR A 116 -24.20 16.12 9.97
CA THR A 116 -24.26 15.06 8.94
C THR A 116 -24.34 15.65 7.53
N ARG A 117 -24.90 16.87 7.42
CA ARG A 117 -24.93 17.67 6.18
C ARG A 117 -23.54 18.11 5.74
N HIS A 118 -22.69 18.64 6.62
CA HIS A 118 -21.32 19.04 6.26
C HIS A 118 -20.45 17.84 5.91
N LEU A 119 -20.60 16.74 6.64
CA LEU A 119 -19.92 15.48 6.30
C LEU A 119 -20.37 14.94 4.93
N ALA A 120 -21.67 15.02 4.62
CA ALA A 120 -22.20 14.64 3.32
C ALA A 120 -21.69 15.55 2.19
N PHE A 121 -21.60 16.87 2.41
CA PHE A 121 -21.01 17.81 1.44
C PHE A 121 -19.51 17.55 1.23
N LEU A 122 -18.75 17.29 2.29
CA LEU A 122 -17.33 16.98 2.19
C LEU A 122 -17.10 15.66 1.46
N THR A 123 -17.83 14.60 1.82
CA THR A 123 -17.76 13.29 1.17
C THR A 123 -18.21 13.36 -0.30
N GLY A 124 -19.26 14.12 -0.59
CA GLY A 124 -19.70 14.36 -1.97
C GLY A 124 -18.66 15.16 -2.78
N GLY A 125 -18.05 16.17 -2.16
CA GLY A 125 -17.00 16.98 -2.78
C GLY A 125 -15.73 16.17 -3.09
N THR A 126 -15.27 15.34 -2.16
CA THR A 126 -14.12 14.45 -2.37
C THR A 126 -14.42 13.37 -3.42
N PHE A 127 -15.66 12.86 -3.48
CA PHE A 127 -16.08 11.95 -4.55
C PHE A 127 -15.99 12.61 -5.93
N VAL A 128 -16.57 13.82 -6.10
CA VAL A 128 -16.52 14.55 -7.37
C VAL A 128 -15.07 14.86 -7.76
N TYR A 129 -14.26 15.31 -6.80
CA TYR A 129 -12.83 15.55 -7.01
C TYR A 129 -12.09 14.31 -7.54
N GLN A 130 -12.32 13.14 -6.93
CA GLN A 130 -11.67 11.90 -7.38
C GLN A 130 -12.19 11.41 -8.73
N VAL A 131 -13.46 11.63 -9.06
CA VAL A 131 -13.99 11.35 -10.40
C VAL A 131 -13.32 12.23 -11.46
N ILE A 132 -13.16 13.52 -11.19
CA ILE A 132 -12.52 14.47 -12.10
C ILE A 132 -11.09 14.05 -12.39
N ILE A 133 -10.30 13.79 -11.36
CA ILE A 133 -8.88 13.43 -11.52
C ILE A 133 -8.72 12.02 -12.10
N SER A 134 -9.64 11.10 -11.82
CA SER A 134 -9.53 9.71 -12.30
C SER A 134 -10.00 9.48 -13.72
N TYR A 135 -11.06 10.17 -14.15
CA TYR A 135 -11.71 9.87 -15.42
C TYR A 135 -11.69 11.04 -16.40
N ILE A 136 -11.88 12.28 -15.91
CA ILE A 136 -12.03 13.44 -16.81
C ILE A 136 -10.67 13.99 -17.21
N ALA A 137 -9.76 14.16 -16.26
CA ALA A 137 -8.46 14.77 -16.47
C ALA A 137 -7.34 13.99 -15.75
N PRO A 138 -6.97 12.80 -16.27
CA PRO A 138 -5.92 11.96 -15.68
C PRO A 138 -4.54 12.61 -15.67
N VAL A 139 -4.35 13.68 -16.45
CA VAL A 139 -3.13 14.50 -16.46
C VAL A 139 -2.82 15.06 -15.06
N PHE A 140 -3.85 15.38 -14.25
CA PHE A 140 -3.64 15.86 -12.87
C PHE A 140 -3.13 14.80 -11.90
N LYS A 141 -3.21 13.50 -12.25
CA LYS A 141 -2.60 12.43 -11.44
C LYS A 141 -1.08 12.52 -11.45
N SER A 142 -0.48 13.03 -12.52
CA SER A 142 0.97 13.21 -12.62
C SER A 142 1.28 14.32 -13.63
N LEU A 143 1.38 15.56 -13.13
CA LEU A 143 1.86 16.70 -13.90
C LEU A 143 3.38 16.69 -13.93
N CYS A 144 3.94 16.36 -15.09
CA CYS A 144 5.36 16.55 -15.37
C CYS A 144 5.65 18.03 -15.69
N LEU A 145 6.07 18.82 -14.70
CA LEU A 145 6.41 20.24 -14.92
C LEU A 145 7.57 20.38 -15.92
N LEU A 146 8.52 19.45 -15.88
CA LEU A 146 9.68 19.45 -16.76
C LEU A 146 9.32 19.22 -18.24
N CYS A 147 8.27 18.44 -18.49
CA CYS A 147 7.74 18.17 -19.84
C CYS A 147 7.00 19.37 -20.41
N ILE A 148 6.34 20.17 -19.56
CA ILE A 148 5.68 21.42 -19.97
C ILE A 148 6.72 22.48 -20.35
N TRP A 149 7.82 22.55 -19.60
CA TRP A 149 8.88 23.53 -19.86
C TRP A 149 9.65 23.25 -21.17
N ALA A 150 9.92 21.98 -21.49
CA ALA A 150 10.63 21.60 -22.71
C ALA A 150 10.02 20.37 -23.40
N PRO A 151 8.92 20.53 -24.15
CA PRO A 151 8.13 19.41 -24.69
C PRO A 151 8.84 18.60 -25.77
N GLN A 152 9.82 19.18 -26.47
CA GLN A 152 10.50 18.50 -27.59
C GLN A 152 11.68 17.62 -27.16
N ASN A 153 12.14 17.75 -25.91
CA ASN A 153 13.32 17.04 -25.43
C ASN A 153 12.94 15.69 -24.83
N LYS A 154 13.17 14.60 -25.57
CA LYS A 154 12.89 13.22 -25.12
C LYS A 154 13.56 12.87 -23.77
N LEU A 155 14.75 13.40 -23.52
CA LEU A 155 15.47 13.17 -22.26
C LEU A 155 14.79 13.86 -21.07
N LEU A 156 14.34 15.11 -21.22
CA LEU A 156 13.61 15.82 -20.17
C LEU A 156 12.25 15.18 -19.91
N SER A 157 11.58 14.71 -20.97
CA SER A 157 10.33 13.98 -20.83
C SER A 157 10.50 12.66 -20.09
N LEU A 158 11.59 11.93 -20.34
CA LEU A 158 11.93 10.71 -19.61
C LEU A 158 12.30 11.00 -18.14
N LEU A 159 12.99 12.11 -17.88
CA LEU A 159 13.38 12.47 -16.52
C LEU A 159 12.19 12.94 -15.67
N GLY A 160 11.27 13.70 -16.27
CA GLY A 160 10.16 14.29 -15.53
C GLY A 160 8.88 13.47 -15.45
N SER A 161 8.69 12.48 -16.34
CA SER A 161 7.47 11.67 -16.31
C SER A 161 7.44 10.76 -15.07
N GLY A 162 6.31 10.72 -14.36
CA GLY A 162 6.15 9.91 -13.14
C GLY A 162 5.85 8.43 -13.39
N TRP A 163 5.28 8.08 -14.55
CA TRP A 163 4.86 6.71 -14.87
C TRP A 163 5.88 5.91 -15.70
N ASN A 164 6.53 6.59 -16.65
CA ASN A 164 7.48 5.97 -17.59
C ASN A 164 8.91 6.49 -17.37
N GLY A 165 9.14 7.21 -16.28
CA GLY A 165 10.34 8.01 -16.07
C GLY A 165 10.73 8.12 -14.61
N THR A 166 11.71 9.00 -14.33
CA THR A 166 12.27 9.14 -12.98
C THR A 166 11.47 10.06 -12.05
N GLY A 167 10.47 10.79 -12.57
CA GLY A 167 9.59 11.66 -11.77
C GLY A 167 10.23 12.96 -11.24
N ILE A 168 11.28 13.49 -11.89
CA ILE A 168 11.88 14.77 -11.49
C ILE A 168 10.86 15.89 -11.69
N LEU A 169 10.55 16.62 -10.62
CA LEU A 169 9.57 17.72 -10.64
C LEU A 169 8.18 17.27 -11.16
N SER A 170 7.79 16.02 -10.90
CA SER A 170 6.42 15.57 -11.13
C SER A 170 5.55 15.96 -9.93
N LEU A 171 4.53 16.77 -10.17
CA LEU A 171 3.50 17.09 -9.17
C LEU A 171 2.31 16.15 -9.36
N THR A 172 1.76 15.68 -8.25
CA THR A 172 0.51 14.89 -8.26
C THR A 172 -0.54 15.62 -7.44
N PHE A 173 -1.75 15.68 -7.96
CA PHE A 173 -2.94 16.13 -7.23
C PHE A 173 -3.77 14.94 -6.74
N ASP A 174 -3.29 13.72 -6.92
CA ASP A 174 -3.98 12.54 -6.45
C ASP A 174 -3.79 12.39 -4.93
N TRP A 175 -4.92 12.43 -4.20
CA TRP A 175 -4.92 12.24 -2.76
C TRP A 175 -4.42 10.85 -2.36
N GLU A 176 -4.61 9.84 -3.21
CA GLU A 176 -4.10 8.48 -2.95
C GLU A 176 -2.57 8.46 -2.99
N ALA A 177 -1.97 9.11 -4.00
CA ALA A 177 -0.52 9.23 -4.12
C ALA A 177 0.10 10.07 -2.99
N LEU A 178 -0.54 11.20 -2.63
CA LEU A 178 -0.07 12.06 -1.52
C LEU A 178 -0.25 11.40 -0.15
N GLY A 179 -1.32 10.61 0.01
CA GLY A 179 -1.67 9.93 1.26
C GLY A 179 -0.83 8.69 1.54
N THR A 180 -0.04 8.20 0.58
CA THR A 180 0.70 6.92 0.70
C THR A 180 1.65 6.89 1.91
N LEU A 181 2.25 8.02 2.30
CA LEU A 181 3.13 8.14 3.48
C LEU A 181 2.44 8.73 4.71
N GLN A 182 1.12 8.93 4.63
CA GLN A 182 0.29 9.49 5.70
C GLN A 182 0.94 10.75 6.33
N PRO A 183 1.15 11.82 5.56
CA PRO A 183 1.99 12.96 5.97
C PRO A 183 1.44 13.74 7.18
N LEU A 184 0.16 13.57 7.50
CA LEU A 184 -0.47 14.19 8.66
C LEU A 184 -0.09 13.51 9.98
N ILE A 185 0.26 12.23 9.89
CA ILE A 185 0.45 11.34 11.03
C ILE A 185 1.95 11.10 11.26
N THR A 186 2.69 10.95 10.16
CA THR A 186 4.14 10.75 10.22
C THR A 186 4.85 12.07 10.47
N PRO A 187 5.80 12.13 11.42
CA PRO A 187 6.53 13.36 11.70
C PRO A 187 7.45 13.74 10.55
N LEU A 188 7.65 15.04 10.34
CA LEU A 188 8.35 15.59 9.17
C LEU A 188 9.79 15.07 9.01
N TRP A 189 10.51 14.85 10.11
CA TRP A 189 11.88 14.30 10.04
C TRP A 189 11.89 12.91 9.39
N ALA A 190 10.91 12.06 9.74
CA ALA A 190 10.81 10.70 9.20
C ALA A 190 10.43 10.72 7.72
N GLN A 191 9.56 11.65 7.32
CA GLN A 191 9.24 11.87 5.90
C GLN A 191 10.46 12.28 5.10
N ILE A 192 11.25 13.23 5.60
CA ILE A 192 12.48 13.67 4.92
C ILE A 192 13.46 12.51 4.79
N GLN A 193 13.62 11.66 5.81
CA GLN A 193 14.49 10.49 5.72
C GLN A 193 14.00 9.49 4.66
N TYR A 194 12.70 9.23 4.60
CA TYR A 194 12.12 8.37 3.56
C TYR A 194 12.40 8.92 2.15
N TYR A 195 12.09 10.19 1.91
CA TYR A 195 12.32 10.83 0.61
C TYR A 195 13.80 10.95 0.26
N ALA A 196 14.68 11.20 1.24
CA ALA A 196 16.12 11.20 1.03
C ALA A 196 16.62 9.82 0.58
N GLY A 197 16.11 8.74 1.18
CA GLY A 197 16.39 7.37 0.76
C GLY A 197 15.90 7.07 -0.65
N ALA A 198 14.68 7.49 -0.99
CA ALA A 198 14.12 7.34 -2.34
C ALA A 198 14.93 8.11 -3.39
N ILE A 199 15.32 9.35 -3.08
CA ILE A 199 16.17 10.20 -3.95
C ILE A 199 17.53 9.53 -4.16
N LEU A 200 18.17 9.03 -3.10
CA LEU A 200 19.44 8.33 -3.19
C LEU A 200 19.32 7.08 -4.07
N MET A 201 18.27 6.28 -3.86
CA MET A 201 18.06 5.05 -4.63
C MET A 201 17.83 5.36 -6.11
N THR A 202 16.85 6.21 -6.43
CA THR A 202 16.43 6.45 -7.82
C THR A 202 17.41 7.32 -8.59
N TYR A 203 18.03 8.33 -7.97
CA TYR A 203 18.90 9.28 -8.67
C TYR A 203 20.40 9.00 -8.54
N VAL A 204 20.82 8.16 -7.58
CA VAL A 204 22.24 7.80 -7.40
C VAL A 204 22.47 6.33 -7.71
N LEU A 205 21.81 5.41 -6.99
CA LEU A 205 22.09 3.97 -7.15
C LEU A 205 21.60 3.40 -8.49
N THR A 206 20.39 3.74 -8.91
CA THR A 206 19.84 3.27 -10.20
C THR A 206 20.72 3.65 -11.40
N PRO A 207 21.15 4.92 -11.59
CA PRO A 207 22.02 5.25 -12.71
C PRO A 207 23.41 4.64 -12.58
N ILE A 208 23.98 4.51 -11.37
CA ILE A 208 25.25 3.80 -11.16
C ILE A 208 25.12 2.34 -11.59
N GLY A 209 24.06 1.65 -11.14
CA GLY A 209 23.82 0.25 -11.46
C GLY A 209 23.57 0.02 -12.96
N TRP A 210 22.88 0.96 -13.61
CA TRP A 210 22.68 0.92 -15.05
C TRP A 210 23.99 1.13 -15.82
N ARG A 211 24.83 2.09 -15.40
CA ARG A 211 26.15 2.35 -16.01
C ARG A 211 27.10 1.16 -15.85
N LEU A 212 27.14 0.55 -14.67
CA LEU A 212 27.96 -0.62 -14.35
C LEU A 212 27.36 -1.94 -14.86
N ASN A 213 26.24 -1.88 -15.60
CA ASN A 213 25.56 -3.02 -16.19
C ASN A 213 25.18 -4.10 -15.16
N TRP A 214 24.72 -3.69 -13.97
CA TRP A 214 24.23 -4.63 -12.97
C TRP A 214 23.11 -5.47 -13.58
N TRP A 215 23.28 -6.78 -13.51
CA TRP A 215 22.35 -7.78 -14.04
C TRP A 215 22.02 -7.61 -15.52
N GLY A 216 22.93 -7.08 -16.34
CA GLY A 216 22.73 -6.92 -17.79
C GLY A 216 21.66 -5.89 -18.15
N SER A 217 21.61 -4.80 -17.40
CA SER A 217 20.57 -3.76 -17.46
C SER A 217 20.71 -2.74 -18.59
N GLN A 218 21.84 -2.69 -19.30
CA GLN A 218 22.04 -1.71 -20.38
C GLN A 218 21.03 -1.86 -21.54
N ASN A 219 20.48 -3.06 -21.73
CA ASN A 219 19.46 -3.34 -22.73
C ASN A 219 18.04 -2.98 -22.26
N LEU A 220 17.88 -2.54 -21.01
CA LEU A 220 16.62 -2.25 -20.37
C LEU A 220 16.46 -0.74 -20.15
N PRO A 221 15.22 -0.22 -20.12
CA PRO A 221 14.98 1.15 -19.71
C PRO A 221 15.41 1.36 -18.24
N ILE A 222 15.88 2.57 -17.92
CA ILE A 222 16.43 2.92 -16.59
C ILE A 222 15.37 2.75 -15.50
N VAL A 223 14.14 3.23 -15.75
CA VAL A 223 13.01 3.11 -14.85
C VAL A 223 11.83 2.54 -15.62
N SER A 224 11.26 1.44 -15.12
CA SER A 224 9.99 0.88 -15.60
C SER A 224 9.50 -0.17 -14.60
N THR A 225 8.18 -0.22 -14.43
CA THR A 225 7.47 -1.26 -13.66
C THR A 225 7.21 -2.53 -14.47
N ASN A 226 7.44 -2.49 -15.79
CA ASN A 226 7.21 -3.63 -16.67
C ASN A 226 8.32 -4.68 -16.56
N VAL A 227 7.96 -5.92 -16.90
CA VAL A 227 8.87 -7.05 -17.05
C VAL A 227 9.38 -7.15 -18.49
N PHE A 228 10.64 -7.55 -18.65
CA PHE A 228 11.32 -7.58 -19.94
C PHE A 228 11.98 -8.93 -20.23
N ASP A 229 12.14 -9.22 -21.52
CA ASP A 229 12.99 -10.30 -22.03
C ASP A 229 14.48 -9.88 -21.96
N THR A 230 15.39 -10.85 -22.06
CA THR A 230 16.83 -10.69 -22.36
C THR A 230 17.14 -9.72 -23.49
N SER A 231 16.26 -9.63 -24.50
CA SER A 231 16.40 -8.74 -25.65
C SER A 231 15.89 -7.31 -25.41
N GLY A 232 15.34 -7.00 -24.23
CA GLY A 232 14.84 -5.66 -23.89
C GLY A 232 13.40 -5.36 -24.35
N ASN A 233 12.72 -6.33 -24.94
CA ASN A 233 11.30 -6.23 -25.28
C ASN A 233 10.42 -6.52 -24.07
N ALA A 234 9.20 -5.96 -24.04
CA ALA A 234 8.22 -6.29 -23.01
C ALA A 234 7.94 -7.80 -23.02
N TYR A 235 7.96 -8.42 -21.84
CA TYR A 235 7.84 -9.85 -21.70
C TYR A 235 6.44 -10.32 -22.08
N ASN A 236 6.34 -11.17 -23.11
CA ASN A 236 5.04 -11.66 -23.58
C ASN A 236 4.66 -12.95 -22.84
N ILE A 237 3.90 -12.77 -21.76
CA ILE A 237 3.39 -13.84 -20.90
C ILE A 237 2.53 -14.84 -21.72
N SER A 238 1.79 -14.35 -22.73
CA SER A 238 0.94 -15.21 -23.55
C SER A 238 1.71 -16.24 -24.39
N LEU A 239 2.95 -15.96 -24.79
CA LEU A 239 3.78 -16.91 -25.55
C LEU A 239 4.24 -18.08 -24.68
N VAL A 240 4.49 -17.84 -23.40
CA VAL A 240 4.84 -18.88 -22.43
C VAL A 240 3.63 -19.77 -22.13
N HIS A 241 2.42 -19.20 -22.16
CA HIS A 241 1.19 -19.94 -21.89
C HIS A 241 0.60 -20.67 -23.10
N ARG A 242 0.81 -20.21 -24.34
CA ARG A 242 0.26 -20.85 -25.56
C ARG A 242 0.80 -22.25 -25.84
N PHE A 243 1.94 -22.63 -25.26
CA PHE A 243 2.45 -24.00 -25.34
C PHE A 243 1.81 -24.94 -24.31
N ARG A 244 0.86 -24.45 -23.51
CA ARG A 244 0.02 -25.30 -22.66
C ARG A 244 -1.12 -25.87 -23.49
N ASN A 245 -0.95 -27.09 -23.99
CA ASN A 245 -2.00 -27.80 -24.70
C ASN A 245 -3.17 -28.11 -23.74
N PRO A 246 -4.41 -27.68 -24.01
CA PRO A 246 -5.54 -27.95 -23.12
C PRO A 246 -5.93 -29.44 -23.04
N GLU A 247 -5.56 -30.24 -24.05
CA GLU A 247 -6.05 -31.61 -24.21
C GLU A 247 -5.04 -32.72 -23.84
N THR A 248 -3.78 -32.42 -23.52
CA THR A 248 -2.76 -33.47 -23.29
C THR A 248 -2.05 -33.44 -21.93
N ASP A 249 -2.44 -32.57 -21.00
CA ASP A 249 -1.60 -32.29 -19.81
C ASP A 249 -2.16 -32.85 -18.49
N ILE A 250 -2.59 -34.11 -18.51
CA ILE A 250 -2.82 -34.92 -17.28
C ILE A 250 -1.89 -36.12 -17.16
N THR A 251 -1.06 -36.45 -18.17
CA THR A 251 -0.35 -37.74 -18.18
C THR A 251 1.12 -37.68 -18.59
N GLU A 252 1.78 -36.53 -18.48
CA GLU A 252 3.24 -36.50 -18.40
C GLU A 252 3.69 -35.72 -17.16
N MET A 253 3.36 -36.28 -15.99
CA MET A 253 4.26 -36.14 -14.86
C MET A 253 5.59 -36.77 -15.26
N VAL A 254 6.49 -35.95 -15.81
CA VAL A 254 7.87 -36.35 -16.13
C VAL A 254 8.47 -36.98 -14.88
N SER A 255 8.65 -38.30 -14.98
CA SER A 255 9.08 -39.26 -13.95
C SER A 255 10.52 -39.05 -13.44
N ASP A 256 11.16 -37.92 -13.76
CA ASP A 256 12.60 -37.71 -13.54
C ASP A 256 12.89 -36.47 -12.68
N GLY A 257 12.09 -36.20 -11.64
CA GLY A 257 12.48 -35.29 -10.54
C GLY A 257 12.96 -33.87 -10.91
N HIS A 258 12.76 -33.42 -12.16
CA HIS A 258 13.33 -32.19 -12.70
C HIS A 258 12.24 -31.39 -13.44
N TYR A 259 11.74 -30.38 -12.73
CA TYR A 259 10.93 -29.24 -13.20
C TYR A 259 9.50 -29.53 -13.70
N ALA A 260 8.54 -28.80 -13.13
CA ALA A 260 7.19 -28.71 -13.67
C ALA A 260 7.23 -28.22 -15.14
N PRO A 261 6.32 -28.67 -16.03
CA PRO A 261 6.34 -28.33 -17.45
C PRO A 261 6.37 -26.81 -17.72
N GLY A 262 5.81 -26.01 -16.80
CA GLY A 262 5.90 -24.54 -16.87
C GLY A 262 7.32 -23.99 -16.75
N ALA A 263 8.16 -24.52 -15.86
CA ALA A 263 9.50 -23.98 -15.59
C ALA A 263 10.48 -24.20 -16.76
N LEU A 264 10.30 -25.28 -17.53
CA LEU A 264 11.07 -25.52 -18.75
C LEU A 264 10.74 -24.47 -19.84
N MET A 265 9.46 -24.08 -19.95
CA MET A 265 9.02 -23.09 -20.94
C MET A 265 9.62 -21.69 -20.71
N TYR A 266 9.73 -21.25 -19.46
CA TYR A 266 10.44 -20.00 -19.12
C TYR A 266 11.91 -20.06 -19.51
N LYS A 267 12.56 -21.21 -19.35
CA LYS A 267 13.96 -21.39 -19.73
C LYS A 267 14.17 -21.40 -21.25
N THR A 268 13.20 -21.89 -22.01
CA THR A 268 13.24 -21.94 -23.49
C THR A 268 12.92 -20.58 -24.12
N TYR A 269 11.97 -19.82 -23.57
CA TYR A 269 11.60 -18.49 -24.08
C TYR A 269 12.65 -17.44 -23.69
N SER A 270 12.72 -17.10 -22.41
CA SER A 270 13.75 -16.24 -21.83
C SER A 270 13.56 -16.10 -20.32
N PRO A 271 14.65 -15.95 -19.53
CA PRO A 271 14.50 -15.56 -18.14
C PRO A 271 13.88 -14.17 -18.03
N VAL A 272 12.90 -14.01 -17.15
CA VAL A 272 12.26 -12.72 -16.86
C VAL A 272 13.29 -11.76 -16.25
N ARG A 273 13.41 -10.56 -16.82
CA ARG A 273 14.27 -9.48 -16.31
C ARG A 273 13.45 -8.30 -15.84
N LEU A 274 13.93 -7.68 -14.78
CA LEU A 274 13.39 -6.45 -14.20
C LEU A 274 14.41 -5.32 -14.38
N THR A 275 13.93 -4.09 -14.41
CA THR A 275 14.81 -2.92 -14.42
C THR A 275 15.62 -2.84 -13.12
N VAL A 276 16.79 -2.18 -13.17
CA VAL A 276 17.66 -1.98 -11.99
C VAL A 276 16.91 -1.25 -10.89
N ASN A 277 16.08 -0.27 -11.26
CA ASN A 277 15.26 0.47 -10.30
C ASN A 277 14.32 -0.45 -9.52
N SER A 278 13.57 -1.31 -10.22
CA SER A 278 12.65 -2.24 -9.57
C SER A 278 13.40 -3.28 -8.72
N ALA A 279 14.52 -3.81 -9.21
CA ALA A 279 15.36 -4.75 -8.46
C ALA A 279 15.92 -4.13 -7.16
N LEU A 280 16.47 -2.92 -7.23
CA LEU A 280 16.92 -2.18 -6.05
C LEU A 280 15.77 -1.88 -5.09
N GLY A 281 14.57 -1.60 -5.60
CA GLY A 281 13.38 -1.38 -4.78
C GLY A 281 13.03 -2.60 -3.93
N TYR A 282 13.09 -3.79 -4.53
CA TYR A 282 12.90 -5.04 -3.79
C TYR A 282 14.01 -5.30 -2.76
N ILE A 283 15.27 -4.99 -3.08
CA ILE A 283 16.37 -5.15 -2.12
C ILE A 283 16.17 -4.20 -0.93
N CYS A 284 15.81 -2.95 -1.18
CA CYS A 284 15.53 -1.96 -0.13
C CYS A 284 14.34 -2.37 0.74
N SER A 285 13.27 -2.95 0.17
CA SER A 285 12.12 -3.40 0.97
C SER A 285 12.46 -4.60 1.87
N VAL A 286 13.26 -5.54 1.39
CA VAL A 286 13.79 -6.65 2.21
C VAL A 286 14.77 -6.15 3.28
N ALA A 287 15.61 -5.18 2.95
CA ALA A 287 16.50 -4.55 3.92
C ALA A 287 15.71 -3.80 5.00
N ALA A 288 14.62 -3.12 4.63
CA ALA A 288 13.76 -2.41 5.58
C ALA A 288 13.06 -3.37 6.55
N THR A 289 12.53 -4.51 6.07
CA THR A 289 11.87 -5.49 6.96
C THR A 289 12.86 -6.14 7.93
N THR A 290 14.06 -6.48 7.46
CA THR A 290 15.12 -7.03 8.32
C THR A 290 15.62 -5.99 9.34
N ALA A 291 15.77 -4.72 8.93
CA ALA A 291 16.11 -3.62 9.85
C ALA A 291 15.08 -3.46 10.97
N VAL A 292 13.78 -3.59 10.67
CA VAL A 292 12.71 -3.54 11.70
C VAL A 292 12.85 -4.69 12.69
N ILE A 293 13.14 -5.90 12.22
CA ILE A 293 13.33 -7.07 13.11
C ILE A 293 14.54 -6.86 14.02
N VAL A 294 15.67 -6.40 13.46
CA VAL A 294 16.89 -6.13 14.24
C VAL A 294 16.66 -5.01 15.25
N HIS A 295 15.96 -3.95 14.86
CA HIS A 295 15.60 -2.86 15.76
C HIS A 295 14.72 -3.35 16.91
N LEU A 296 13.73 -4.19 16.61
CA LEU A 296 12.89 -4.80 17.63
C LEU A 296 13.73 -5.63 18.61
N ALA A 297 14.62 -6.50 18.10
CA ALA A 297 15.45 -7.37 18.93
C ALA A 297 16.47 -6.64 19.81
N LEU A 298 16.85 -5.41 19.45
CA LEU A 298 17.85 -4.63 20.21
C LEU A 298 17.21 -3.71 21.26
N TRP A 299 15.95 -3.28 21.04
CA TRP A 299 15.25 -2.32 21.88
C TRP A 299 14.09 -2.91 22.71
N HIS A 300 13.75 -4.19 22.50
CA HIS A 300 12.81 -4.96 23.30
C HIS A 300 13.46 -6.25 23.80
#